data_AF-A0AA91TSN0-F1
#
_entry.id   AF-A0AA91TSN0-F1
#
_cell.length_a   1.000
_cell.length_b   1.000
_cell.length_c   1.000
_cell.angle_alpha   90.00
_cell.angle_beta   90.00
_cell.angle_gamma   90.00
#
_symmetry.space_group_name_H-M   'P 1'
#
loop_
_entity.id
_entity.type
_entity.pdbx_description
1 polymer ?
#
loop_
_entity_poly.entity_id
_entity_poly.type
_entity_poly.pdbx_seq_one_letter_code
_entity_poly.pdbx_strand_id
1 'polypeptide(L)' 'MYYEKLPNNLNILLLRATLPKSQDTYRDITSGIFAQKTGATVNLVPNVSHMLHWDNPEVVIKEIRERW' A
#
# COMPACT_ATOMS: atom_id res chain seq x y z
N MET A 1 9.92 -1.08 12.80
CA MET A 1 8.55 -0.53 12.92
C MET A 1 7.74 -1.45 13.82
N TYR A 2 7.07 -0.92 14.84
CA TYR A 2 6.31 -1.70 15.83
C TYR A 2 4.89 -1.97 15.36
N TYR A 3 4.73 -2.85 14.38
CA TYR A 3 3.41 -3.26 13.86
C TYR A 3 2.53 -3.93 14.93
N GLU A 4 3.15 -4.49 15.98
CA GLU A 4 2.50 -5.10 17.14
C GLU A 4 1.61 -4.15 17.95
N LYS A 5 1.71 -2.83 17.70
CA LYS A 5 0.86 -1.81 18.33
C LYS A 5 -0.40 -1.49 17.54
N LEU A 6 -0.53 -2.00 16.32
CA LEU A 6 -1.73 -1.79 15.51
C LEU A 6 -2.86 -2.68 16.05
N PRO A 7 -4.10 -2.15 16.15
CA PRO A 7 -5.25 -2.97 16.51
C PRO A 7 -5.43 -4.13 15.53
N ASN A 8 -5.61 -5.34 16.07
CA ASN A 8 -5.73 -6.58 15.28
C ASN A 8 -6.99 -6.65 14.39
N ASN A 9 -7.94 -5.73 14.57
CA ASN A 9 -9.20 -5.67 13.83
C ASN A 9 -9.20 -4.59 12.74
N LEU A 10 -8.07 -3.95 12.44
CA LEU A 10 -8.00 -2.99 11.35
C LEU A 10 -7.99 -3.70 10.00
N ASN A 11 -8.95 -3.35 9.14
CA ASN A 11 -8.89 -3.69 7.73
C ASN A 11 -8.00 -2.67 7.00
N ILE A 12 -6.71 -2.99 6.84
CA ILE A 12 -5.72 -2.10 6.25
C ILE A 12 -5.49 -2.45 4.78
N LEU A 13 -5.57 -1.44 3.91
CA LEU A 13 -5.14 -1.52 2.52
C LEU A 13 -3.87 -0.68 2.32
N LEU A 14 -2.83 -1.29 1.77
CA LEU A 14 -1.63 -0.60 1.30
C LEU A 14 -1.65 -0.50 -0.23
N LEU A 15 -1.72 0.73 -0.75
CA LEU A 15 -1.51 1.00 -2.17
C LEU A 15 -0.01 1.17 -2.44
N ARG A 16 0.59 0.24 -3.18
CA ARG A 16 2.03 0.23 -3.47
C ARG A 16 2.31 0.64 -4.92
N ALA A 17 3.11 1.68 -5.06
CA ALA A 17 3.55 2.24 -6.32
C ALA A 17 4.55 1.35 -7.07
N THR A 18 4.47 1.35 -8.42
CA THR A 18 5.37 0.57 -9.30
C THR A 18 6.51 1.40 -9.92
N LEU A 19 6.61 2.71 -9.65
CA LEU A 19 7.70 3.56 -10.16
C LEU A 19 8.57 4.17 -9.04
N PRO A 20 9.90 4.26 -9.25
CA PRO A 20 10.66 3.66 -10.34
C PRO A 20 10.78 2.13 -10.19
N LYS A 21 10.79 1.40 -11.31
CA LYS A 21 10.89 -0.08 -11.33
C LYS A 21 12.15 -0.61 -10.65
N SER A 22 13.22 0.20 -10.60
CA SER A 22 14.46 -0.16 -9.90
C SER A 22 14.27 -0.40 -8.40
N GLN A 23 13.17 0.09 -7.81
CA GLN A 23 12.84 -0.14 -6.40
C GLN A 23 11.91 -1.33 -6.19
N ASP A 24 11.51 -2.06 -7.25
CA ASP A 24 10.44 -3.05 -7.12
C ASP A 24 10.80 -4.17 -6.14
N THR A 25 12.01 -4.73 -6.23
CA THR A 25 12.49 -5.77 -5.31
C THR A 25 12.43 -5.31 -3.85
N TYR A 26 12.88 -4.09 -3.55
CA TYR A 26 12.87 -3.56 -2.20
C TYR A 26 11.44 -3.34 -1.68
N ARG A 27 10.55 -2.84 -2.54
CA ARG A 27 9.15 -2.59 -2.19
C ARG A 27 8.36 -3.89 -2.04
N ASP A 28 8.66 -4.93 -2.80
CA ASP A 28 8.08 -6.26 -2.64
C ASP A 28 8.42 -6.84 -1.27
N ILE A 29 9.70 -6.77 -0.88
CA ILE A 29 10.15 -7.26 0.44
C ILE A 29 9.47 -6.49 1.56
N THR A 30 9.49 -5.15 1.51
CA THR A 30 8.96 -4.31 2.59
C THR A 30 7.44 -4.38 2.70
N SER A 31 6.71 -4.37 1.57
CA SER A 31 5.25 -4.52 1.57
C SER A 31 4.81 -5.94 1.96
N GLY A 32 5.59 -6.97 1.61
CA GLY A 32 5.37 -8.34 2.07
C GLY A 32 5.53 -8.48 3.59
N ILE A 33 6.59 -7.92 4.17
CA ILE A 33 6.77 -7.88 5.64
C ILE A 33 5.62 -7.13 6.32
N PHE A 34 5.17 -6.02 5.73
CA PHE A 34 4.03 -5.25 6.23
C PHE A 34 2.76 -6.11 6.24
N ALA A 35 2.41 -6.73 5.11
CA ALA A 35 1.24 -7.60 4.99
C ALA A 35 1.30 -8.76 6.00
N GLN A 36 2.45 -9.43 6.13
CA GLN A 36 2.63 -10.53 7.07
C GLN A 36 2.41 -10.12 8.53
N LYS A 37 2.89 -8.93 8.92
CA LYS A 37 2.81 -8.47 10.32
C LYS A 37 1.49 -7.82 10.69
N THR A 38 0.70 -7.38 9.71
CA THR A 38 -0.52 -6.59 9.94
C THR A 38 -1.80 -7.26 9.44
N GLY A 39 -1.68 -8.29 8.59
CA GLY A 39 -2.82 -8.84 7.85
C GLY A 39 -3.36 -7.91 6.75
N ALA A 40 -2.64 -6.81 6.44
CA ALA A 40 -3.06 -5.85 5.43
C ALA A 40 -3.09 -6.46 4.02
N THR A 41 -4.03 -5.97 3.21
CA THR A 41 -4.03 -6.23 1.77
C THR A 41 -3.07 -5.26 1.09
N VAL A 42 -2.23 -5.75 0.18
CA VAL A 42 -1.34 -4.92 -0.66
C VAL A 42 -1.87 -4.91 -2.07
N ASN A 43 -2.15 -3.73 -2.62
CA ASN A 43 -2.61 -3.56 -3.99
C ASN A 43 -1.56 -2.77 -4.78
N LEU A 44 -1.16 -3.30 -5.94
CA LEU A 44 -0.20 -2.63 -6.81
C LEU A 44 -0.91 -1.59 -7.66
N VAL A 45 -0.41 -0.35 -7.63
CA VAL A 45 -0.91 0.70 -8.51
C VAL A 45 0.10 0.92 -9.63
N PRO A 46 -0.25 0.58 -10.88
CA PRO A 46 0.67 0.68 -12.00
C PRO A 46 0.94 2.15 -12.37
N ASN A 47 2.14 2.40 -12.89
CA ASN A 47 2.56 3.68 -13.49
C ASN A 47 2.48 4.89 -12.55
N VAL A 48 2.56 4.69 -11.24
CA VAL A 48 2.64 5.77 -10.25
C VAL A 48 3.92 5.69 -9.43
N SER A 49 4.38 6.85 -8.98
CA SER A 49 5.49 7.01 -8.05
C SER A 49 5.03 6.91 -6.60
N HIS A 50 5.93 7.18 -5.66
CA HIS A 50 5.58 7.33 -4.25
C HIS A 50 4.50 8.43 -4.03
N MET A 51 4.44 9.43 -4.91
CA MET A 51 3.42 10.47 -4.90
C MET A 51 2.14 10.01 -5.61
N LEU A 52 1.66 8.80 -5.30
CA LEU A 52 0.51 8.18 -5.97
C LEU A 52 -0.75 9.05 -5.95
N HIS A 53 -0.99 9.78 -4.86
CA HIS A 53 -2.14 10.68 -4.72
C HIS A 53 -2.06 11.88 -5.67
N TRP A 54 -0.87 12.19 -6.19
CA TRP A 54 -0.64 13.20 -7.22
C TRP A 54 -0.69 12.60 -8.63
N ASP A 55 -0.07 11.44 -8.82
CA ASP A 55 0.00 10.78 -10.13
C ASP A 55 -1.34 10.21 -10.60
N ASN A 56 -2.14 9.66 -9.66
CA ASN A 56 -3.46 9.10 -9.93
C ASN A 56 -4.37 9.29 -8.69
N PRO A 57 -4.92 10.49 -8.46
CA PRO A 57 -5.80 10.74 -7.32
C PRO A 57 -7.05 9.84 -7.31
N GLU A 58 -7.54 9.44 -8.48
CA GLU A 58 -8.76 8.64 -8.62
C GLU A 58 -8.67 7.27 -7.95
N VAL A 59 -7.49 6.63 -7.97
CA VAL A 59 -7.32 5.35 -7.26
C VAL A 59 -7.50 5.52 -5.76
N VAL A 60 -7.02 6.63 -5.19
CA VAL A 60 -7.16 6.91 -3.74
C VAL A 60 -8.61 7.20 -3.41
N ILE A 61 -9.26 8.05 -4.21
CA ILE A 61 -10.67 8.43 -4.04
C ILE A 61 -11.56 7.19 -4.10
N LYS A 62 -11.33 6.30 -5.08
CA LYS A 62 -12.08 5.06 -5.23
C LYS A 62 -11.97 4.18 -3.99
N GLU A 63 -10.75 3.88 -3.53
CA GLU A 63 -10.54 2.95 -2.43
C GLU A 63 -11.10 3.48 -1.10
N ILE A 64 -11.12 4.81 -0.92
CA ILE A 64 -11.80 5.47 0.22
C ILE A 64 -13.31 5.26 0.12
N ARG A 65 -13.92 5.58 -1.03
CA ARG A 65 -15.38 5.44 -1.24
C ARG A 65 -15.89 4.01 -1.12
N GLU A 66 -15.06 3.02 -1.44
CA GLU A 66 -15.45 1.61 -1.35
C GLU A 66 -15.29 1.01 0.06
N ARG A 67 -14.67 1.73 1.00
CA ARG A 67 -14.36 1.25 2.36
C ARG A 67 -14.98 2.06 3.50
N TRP A 68 -15.66 3.15 3.18
CA TRP A 68 -16.38 4.03 4.10
C TRP A 68 -17.81 4.25 3.58
#